data_AF-A0A226QH55-F1
#
_entry.id   AF-A0A226QH55-F1
#
_cell.length_a   1.000
_cell.length_b   1.000
_cell.length_c   1.000
_cell.angle_alpha   90.00
_cell.angle_beta   90.00
_cell.angle_gamma   90.00
#
_symmetry.space_group_name_H-M   'P 1'
#
loop_
_entity.id
_entity.type
_entity.pdbx_description
1 polymer ?
#
loop_
_entity_poly.entity_id
_entity_poly.type
_entity_poly.pdbx_seq_one_letter_code
_entity_poly.pdbx_strand_id
1 'polypeptide(L)'
;MEDNIVQELERLEHIIASCIVNWKQGNDAGCYEEFIRTLEHLELMVDFHFNSLMERKEGLLSIVKELYQYVWNKDMIGIVDVLEYELKPFIYEWRQSCEMARQTAPKEGWTD
;
A
#
# COMPACT_ATOMS: atom_id res chain seq x y z
N MET A 1 12.30 10.63 10.23
CA MET A 1 10.92 10.62 9.67
C MET A 1 10.89 9.78 8.40
N GLU A 2 11.86 9.93 7.49
CA GLU A 2 11.97 9.07 6.31
C GLU A 2 12.16 7.59 6.65
N ASP A 3 12.96 7.20 7.65
CA ASP A 3 13.14 5.77 8.02
C ASP A 3 11.83 5.02 8.29
N ASN A 4 10.82 5.74 8.77
CA ASN A 4 9.50 5.23 9.09
C ASN A 4 8.72 4.77 7.84
N ILE A 5 8.79 5.51 6.72
CA ILE A 5 7.93 5.22 5.55
C ILE A 5 8.22 3.85 4.90
N VAL A 6 9.49 3.46 4.73
CA VAL A 6 9.82 2.16 4.10
C VAL A 6 9.34 1.01 4.96
N GLN A 7 9.46 1.13 6.29
CA GLN A 7 8.99 0.10 7.22
C GLN A 7 7.47 -0.02 7.20
N GLU A 8 6.74 1.09 7.16
CA GLU A 8 5.29 1.06 7.09
C GLU A 8 4.79 0.59 5.70
N LEU A 9 5.48 0.92 4.60
CA LEU A 9 5.18 0.35 3.29
C LEU A 9 5.42 -1.16 3.23
N GLU A 10 6.53 -1.64 3.80
CA GLU A 10 6.81 -3.08 3.91
C GLU A 10 5.76 -3.80 4.77
N ARG A 11 5.34 -3.17 5.88
CA ARG A 11 4.25 -3.67 6.72
C ARG A 11 2.93 -3.74 5.95
N LEU A 12 2.61 -2.70 5.18
CA LEU A 12 1.41 -2.67 4.34
C LEU A 12 1.45 -3.76 3.26
N GLU A 13 2.59 -4.00 2.60
CA GLU A 13 2.77 -5.11 1.66
C GLU A 13 2.48 -6.47 2.30
N HIS A 14 2.94 -6.69 3.53
CA HIS A 14 2.67 -7.91 4.28
C HIS A 14 1.20 -8.07 4.66
N ILE A 15 0.54 -6.99 5.08
CA ILE A 15 -0.90 -7.01 5.39
C ILE A 15 -1.71 -7.36 4.13
N ILE A 16 -1.41 -6.73 2.99
CA ILE A 16 -2.08 -7.00 1.72
C ILE A 16 -1.86 -8.47 1.31
N ALA A 17 -0.62 -8.97 1.40
CA ALA A 17 -0.30 -10.34 1.06
C ALA A 17 -1.04 -11.37 1.95
N SER A 18 -1.12 -11.11 3.26
CA SER A 18 -1.90 -11.92 4.21
C SER A 18 -3.38 -11.94 3.81
N CYS A 19 -3.95 -10.76 3.55
CA CYS A 19 -5.35 -10.61 3.16
C CYS A 19 -5.66 -11.46 1.91
N ILE A 20 -4.84 -11.36 0.86
CA ILE A 20 -5.01 -12.14 -0.38
C ILE A 20 -4.94 -13.65 -0.10
N VAL A 21 -3.94 -14.11 0.68
CA VAL A 21 -3.76 -15.54 0.97
C VAL A 21 -4.95 -16.09 1.75
N ASN A 22 -5.39 -15.39 2.80
CA ASN A 22 -6.52 -15.81 3.62
C ASN A 22 -7.81 -15.89 2.80
N TRP A 23 -7.99 -14.95 1.87
CA TRP A 23 -9.17 -14.89 1.02
C TRP A 23 -9.21 -16.02 0.00
N LYS A 24 -8.07 -16.31 -0.62
CA LYS A 24 -7.92 -17.47 -1.53
C LYS A 24 -8.14 -18.82 -0.83
N GLN A 25 -7.98 -18.88 0.49
CA GLN A 25 -8.21 -20.07 1.30
C GLN A 25 -9.67 -20.22 1.80
N GLY A 26 -10.56 -19.27 1.48
CA GLY A 26 -11.98 -19.33 1.84
C GLY A 26 -12.29 -18.99 3.29
N ASN A 27 -11.43 -18.20 3.95
CA ASN A 27 -11.66 -17.74 5.33
C ASN A 27 -12.46 -16.43 5.40
N ASP A 28 -13.68 -16.45 4.88
CA ASP A 28 -14.44 -15.23 4.53
C ASP A 28 -14.61 -14.21 5.69
N ALA A 29 -14.82 -14.67 6.93
CA ALA A 29 -15.05 -13.79 8.07
C ALA A 29 -13.78 -13.05 8.55
N GLY A 30 -12.63 -13.74 8.58
CA GLY A 30 -11.35 -13.12 8.94
C GLY A 30 -10.80 -12.22 7.83
N CYS A 31 -11.16 -12.49 6.57
CA CYS A 31 -10.68 -11.75 5.40
C CYS A 31 -11.18 -10.31 5.37
N TYR A 32 -12.44 -10.08 5.76
CA TYR A 32 -12.98 -8.73 5.76
C TYR A 32 -12.32 -7.82 6.80
N GLU A 33 -12.01 -8.33 7.99
CA GLU A 33 -11.27 -7.56 9.01
C GLU A 33 -9.86 -7.20 8.53
N GLU A 34 -9.15 -8.14 7.88
CA GLU A 34 -7.84 -7.86 7.31
C GLU A 34 -7.89 -6.87 6.14
N PHE A 35 -8.95 -6.93 5.34
CA PHE A 35 -9.19 -5.95 4.29
C PHE A 35 -9.42 -4.54 4.86
N ILE A 36 -10.26 -4.40 5.89
CA ILE A 36 -10.45 -3.11 6.56
C ILE A 36 -9.14 -2.59 7.15
N ARG A 37 -8.35 -3.43 7.82
CA ARG A 37 -7.02 -3.06 8.33
C ARG A 37 -6.08 -2.61 7.22
N THR A 38 -6.17 -3.20 6.03
CA THR A 38 -5.40 -2.78 4.85
C THR A 38 -5.77 -1.34 4.46
N LEU A 39 -7.06 -1.02 4.43
CA LEU A 39 -7.55 0.32 4.08
C LEU A 39 -7.20 1.36 5.14
N GLU A 40 -7.36 1.03 6.43
CA GLU A 40 -6.98 1.92 7.55
C GLU A 40 -5.48 2.22 7.50
N HIS A 41 -4.64 1.21 7.28
CA HIS A 41 -3.21 1.42 7.18
C HIS A 41 -2.85 2.27 5.95
N LEU A 42 -3.48 2.01 4.80
CA LEU A 42 -3.29 2.82 3.60
C LEU A 42 -3.69 4.29 3.82
N GLU A 43 -4.79 4.55 4.51
CA GLU A 43 -5.23 5.91 4.87
C GLU A 43 -4.17 6.62 5.72
N LEU A 44 -3.67 5.97 6.78
CA LEU A 44 -2.59 6.52 7.61
C LEU A 44 -1.34 6.84 6.78
N MET A 45 -0.99 5.96 5.83
CA MET A 45 0.16 6.19 4.94
C MET A 45 -0.04 7.41 4.04
N VAL A 46 -1.24 7.60 3.51
CA VAL A 46 -1.58 8.78 2.71
C VAL A 46 -1.50 10.04 3.57
N ASP A 47 -2.00 10.01 4.81
CA ASP A 47 -2.02 11.17 5.70
C ASP A 47 -0.61 11.60 6.16
N PHE A 48 0.20 10.64 6.61
CA PHE A 48 1.53 10.94 7.15
C PHE A 48 2.59 11.13 6.06
N HIS A 49 2.38 10.53 4.88
CA HIS A 49 3.37 10.51 3.81
C HIS A 49 2.85 11.06 2.49
N PHE A 50 1.83 11.92 2.53
CA PHE A 50 1.23 12.55 1.35
C PHE A 50 2.23 13.17 0.35
N ASN A 51 3.34 13.71 0.86
CA ASN A 51 4.37 14.36 0.04
C ASN A 51 5.24 13.35 -0.72
N SER A 52 5.51 12.16 -0.18
CA SER A 52 6.25 11.13 -0.93
C SER A 52 5.37 10.44 -1.97
N LEU A 53 4.04 10.58 -1.84
CA LEU A 53 3.06 10.05 -2.80
C LEU A 53 2.88 10.94 -4.04
N MET A 54 3.45 12.16 -4.10
CA MET A 54 3.15 13.21 -5.10
C MET A 54 2.81 12.72 -6.52
N GLU A 55 3.77 12.09 -7.21
CA GLU A 55 3.58 11.63 -8.60
C GLU A 55 2.68 10.39 -8.72
N ARG A 56 2.40 9.72 -7.59
CA ARG A 56 1.67 8.45 -7.50
C ARG A 56 0.22 8.63 -7.02
N LYS A 57 -0.18 9.86 -6.65
CA LYS A 57 -1.52 10.20 -6.13
C LYS A 57 -2.64 9.77 -7.06
N GLU A 58 -2.52 10.06 -8.36
CA GLU A 58 -3.55 9.72 -9.34
C GLU A 58 -3.69 8.20 -9.51
N GLY A 59 -2.56 7.48 -9.50
CA GLY A 59 -2.54 6.01 -9.53
C GLY A 59 -3.24 5.42 -8.31
N LEU A 60 -2.90 5.88 -7.11
CA LEU A 60 -3.57 5.40 -5.89
C LEU A 60 -5.07 5.72 -5.89
N LEU A 61 -5.45 6.92 -6.32
CA LEU A 61 -6.86 7.32 -6.40
C LEU A 61 -7.64 6.43 -7.38
N SER A 62 -7.02 6.02 -8.50
CA SER A 62 -7.63 5.09 -9.44
C SER A 62 -7.90 3.73 -8.78
N ILE A 63 -6.89 3.17 -8.12
CA ILE A 63 -6.98 1.87 -7.41
C ILE A 63 -8.06 1.91 -6.33
N VAL A 64 -8.10 2.99 -5.52
CA VAL A 64 -9.11 3.14 -4.45
C VAL A 64 -10.53 3.25 -5.02
N LYS A 65 -10.71 3.95 -6.15
CA LYS A 65 -12.02 4.04 -6.82
C LYS A 65 -12.47 2.68 -7.35
N GLU A 66 -11.55 1.90 -7.88
CA GLU A 66 -11.85 0.56 -8.37
C GLU A 66 -12.19 -0.41 -7.22
N LEU A 67 -11.41 -0.39 -6.13
CA LEU A 67 -11.76 -1.10 -4.90
C LEU A 67 -13.16 -0.73 -4.38
N TYR A 68 -13.50 0.56 -4.39
CA TYR A 68 -14.83 1.01 -3.96
C TYR A 68 -15.94 0.40 -4.81
N GLN A 69 -15.76 0.29 -6.14
CA GLN A 69 -16.75 -0.32 -7.03
C GLN A 69 -16.97 -1.80 -6.70
N TYR A 70 -15.89 -2.57 -6.51
CA TYR A 70 -16.01 -3.98 -6.17
C TYR A 70 -16.59 -4.20 -4.77
N VAL A 71 -16.19 -3.39 -3.78
CA VAL A 71 -16.80 -3.40 -2.43
C VAL A 71 -18.29 -3.10 -2.49
N TRP A 72 -18.69 -2.07 -3.25
CA TRP A 72 -20.10 -1.71 -3.41
C TRP A 72 -20.92 -2.85 -4.04
N ASN A 73 -20.34 -3.53 -5.03
CA ASN A 73 -20.97 -4.66 -5.71
C ASN A 73 -20.86 -5.98 -4.93
N LYS A 74 -20.17 -5.99 -3.78
CA LYS A 74 -19.83 -7.20 -3.01
C LYS A 74 -19.08 -8.24 -3.84
N ASP A 75 -18.30 -7.77 -4.81
CA ASP A 75 -17.50 -8.59 -5.69
C ASP A 75 -16.16 -8.90 -5.02
N MET A 76 -16.16 -9.99 -4.26
CA MET A 76 -14.99 -10.41 -3.48
C MET A 76 -13.82 -10.83 -4.38
N ILE A 77 -14.10 -11.35 -5.58
CA ILE A 77 -13.05 -11.73 -6.54
C ILE A 77 -12.39 -10.48 -7.09
N GLY A 78 -13.20 -9.49 -7.51
CA GLY A 78 -12.69 -8.20 -7.97
C GLY A 78 -11.84 -7.47 -6.92
N ILE A 79 -12.24 -7.51 -5.64
CA ILE A 79 -11.40 -6.93 -4.56
C ILE A 79 -10.05 -7.63 -4.48
N VAL A 80 -10.01 -8.96 -4.49
CA VAL A 80 -8.75 -9.74 -4.42
C VAL A 80 -7.87 -9.45 -5.63
N ASP A 81 -8.45 -9.38 -6.83
CA ASP A 81 -7.71 -9.07 -8.05
C ASP A 81 -7.04 -7.69 -7.97
N VAL A 82 -7.76 -6.66 -7.52
CA VAL A 82 -7.19 -5.32 -7.35
C VAL A 82 -6.11 -5.31 -6.27
N LEU A 83 -6.31 -6.00 -5.15
CA LEU A 83 -5.29 -6.11 -4.11
C LEU A 83 -4.00 -6.76 -4.63
N GLU A 84 -4.12 -7.84 -5.41
CA GLU A 84 -3.00 -8.64 -5.88
C GLU A 84 -2.26 -8.02 -7.06
N TYR A 85 -2.99 -7.50 -8.04
CA TYR A 85 -2.44 -7.09 -9.33
C TYR A 85 -2.26 -5.58 -9.46
N GLU A 86 -2.85 -4.78 -8.58
CA GLU A 86 -2.72 -3.32 -8.63
C GLU A 86 -2.14 -2.74 -7.34
N LEU A 87 -2.82 -2.92 -6.20
CA LEU A 87 -2.42 -2.27 -4.96
C LEU A 87 -1.07 -2.79 -4.45
N LYS A 88 -0.87 -4.11 -4.38
CA LYS A 88 0.39 -4.67 -3.91
C LYS A 88 1.59 -4.25 -4.77
N PRO A 89 1.56 -4.36 -6.11
CA PRO A 89 2.61 -3.81 -6.97
C PRO A 89 2.83 -2.31 -6.78
N PHE A 90 1.76 -1.52 -6.65
CA PHE A 90 1.85 -0.08 -6.42
C PHE A 90 2.60 0.26 -5.12
N ILE A 91 2.29 -0.42 -4.00
CA ILE A 91 2.99 -0.22 -2.73
C ILE A 91 4.46 -0.63 -2.83
N TYR A 92 4.75 -1.75 -3.51
CA TYR A 92 6.12 -2.20 -3.76
C TYR A 92 6.94 -1.15 -4.52
N GLU A 93 6.40 -0.60 -5.61
CA GLU A 93 7.08 0.45 -6.37
C GLU A 93 7.29 1.72 -5.56
N TRP A 94 6.31 2.10 -4.73
CA TRP A 94 6.43 3.25 -3.84
C TRP A 94 7.57 3.04 -2.83
N ARG A 95 7.66 1.83 -2.24
CA ARG A 95 8.76 1.47 -1.33
C ARG A 95 10.12 1.55 -2.01
N GLN A 96 10.26 0.92 -3.18
CA GLN A 96 11.51 0.95 -3.94
C GLN A 96 11.94 2.38 -4.28
N SER A 97 10.99 3.25 -4.64
CA SER A 97 11.28 4.66 -4.91
C SER A 97 11.81 5.39 -3.67
N CYS A 98 11.22 5.12 -2.50
CA CYS A 98 11.68 5.69 -1.23
C CYS A 98 13.09 5.17 -0.85
N GLU A 99 13.35 3.88 -1.05
CA GLU A 99 14.67 3.28 -0.80
C GLU A 99 15.76 3.89 -1.70
N MET A 100 15.47 4.10 -2.99
CA MET A 100 16.40 4.73 -3.94
C MET A 100 16.68 6.20 -3.61
N ALA A 101 15.66 6.95 -3.18
CA ALA A 101 15.82 8.34 -2.75
C ALA A 101 16.76 8.44 -1.53
N ARG A 102 16.70 7.50 -0.59
CA ARG A 102 17.63 7.43 0.56
C ARG A 102 19.07 7.16 0.15
N GLN A 103 19.30 6.34 -0.88
CA GLN A 103 20.66 5.97 -1.33
C GLN A 103 21.34 7.09 -2.13
N THR A 104 20.55 7.95 -2.78
CA THR A 104 21.06 9.05 -3.61
C THR A 104 21.16 10.38 -2.85
N ALA A 105 20.64 10.46 -1.62
CA ALA A 105 20.84 11.60 -0.73
C ALA A 105 22.34 11.80 -0.44
N PRO A 106 22.92 12.99 -0.70
CA PRO A 106 24.31 13.25 -0.37
C PRO A 106 24.49 13.05 1.13
N LYS A 107 25.46 12.22 1.52
CA LYS A 107 25.96 12.24 2.90
C LYS A 107 26.46 13.66 3.12
N GLU A 108 25.82 14.43 3.99
CA GLU A 108 26.35 15.70 4.46
C GLU A 108 27.71 15.40 5.13
N GLY A 109 28.76 15.42 4.32
CA GLY A 109 30.15 15.35 4.72
C GLY A 109 30.60 16.78 4.94
N TRP A 110 30.80 17.11 6.21
CA TRP A 110 31.21 18.41 6.69
C TRP A 110 32.51 18.84 6.02
N THR A 111 32.54 20.08 5.55
CA THR A 111 33.79 20.78 5.25
C THR A 111 34.20 21.46 6.54
N ASP A 112 35.20 20.90 7.22
CA ASP A 112 36.14 21.64 8.06
C ASP A 112 37.54 21.44 7.48
#